data_AF-A0A0L6WJN4-F1
#
_entry.id   AF-A0A0L6WJN4-F1
#
_cell.length_a   1.000
_cell.length_b   1.000
_cell.length_c   1.000
_cell.angle_alpha   90.00
_cell.angle_beta   90.00
_cell.angle_gamma   90.00
#
_symmetry.space_group_name_H-M   'P 1'
#
loop_
_entity.id
_entity.type
_entity.pdbx_description
1 polymer ?
#
loop_
_entity_poly.entity_id
_entity_poly.type
_entity_poly.pdbx_seq_one_letter_code
_entity_poly.pdbx_strand_id
1 'polypeptide(L)'
;MSTGHPDGVIATFFHETSFTIYLAKSGPLSHDDTERATSFFSCLKVATGFKTLLPYLARYSAENVEKRVRNLSHSLKDLLPWVADVVLQHEENTALESLESLLKSPFTFLDTAESHKEFRDIITASKNILALFSSFSCALESLYGIEEPLSRFKRRLGKIVQYHDITHVIRFVQRNSSKIIFLWVPDTIQRRQISVNLGTLNDRHLDSFLESATANLYPDQRAKIRDHMADELTYPDKTVEVTLFVHPEIHLIMHLTDVVGVQNQYPPDTQLCIGSSKNICGCCKQWIDAFNDCMTVKWMTTFHNDGVYCNWKIPDPDLVQQHIQAAVCQGNDAVVEHVKQGMEEVFLMELDCVWERLFD
;
A
#
# COMPACT_ATOMS: atom_id res chain seq x y z
N MET A 1 -5.58 7.65 -10.36
CA MET A 1 -5.75 6.55 -11.33
C MET A 1 -6.20 5.25 -10.69
N SER A 2 -5.96 5.00 -9.39
CA SER A 2 -6.49 3.81 -8.72
C SER A 2 -8.01 3.90 -8.50
N THR A 3 -8.73 2.81 -8.74
CA THR A 3 -10.18 2.71 -8.49
C THR A 3 -10.52 2.50 -7.02
N GLY A 4 -9.52 2.32 -6.14
CA GLY A 4 -9.75 1.95 -4.74
C GLY A 4 -9.97 0.45 -4.53
N HIS A 5 -10.46 -0.27 -5.54
CA HIS A 5 -10.64 -1.72 -5.53
C HIS A 5 -9.30 -2.51 -5.49
N PRO A 6 -9.32 -3.78 -5.08
CA PRO A 6 -8.11 -4.63 -5.03
C PRO A 6 -7.43 -4.84 -6.40
N ASP A 7 -8.21 -4.87 -7.47
CA ASP A 7 -7.80 -4.92 -8.89
C ASP A 7 -7.64 -3.51 -9.50
N GLY A 8 -7.48 -2.50 -8.65
CA GLY A 8 -7.30 -1.10 -9.04
C GLY A 8 -5.95 -0.52 -8.67
N VAL A 9 -5.01 -1.36 -8.22
CA VAL A 9 -3.68 -0.92 -7.79
C VAL A 9 -2.82 -0.72 -9.03
N ILE A 10 -2.15 0.42 -9.09
CA ILE A 10 -1.23 0.76 -10.17
C ILE A 10 0.15 0.98 -9.56
N ALA A 11 1.16 0.32 -10.13
CA ALA A 11 2.57 0.62 -9.94
C ALA A 11 3.08 1.45 -11.13
N THR A 12 3.99 2.37 -10.87
CA THR A 12 4.48 3.34 -11.85
C THR A 12 5.99 3.53 -11.75
N PHE A 13 6.67 3.62 -12.89
CA PHE A 13 8.08 3.97 -12.99
C PHE A 13 8.28 5.02 -14.08
N PHE A 14 9.08 6.06 -13.79
CA PHE A 14 9.46 7.04 -14.79
C PHE A 14 10.90 6.77 -15.26
N HIS A 15 11.03 6.35 -16.51
CA HIS A 15 12.32 6.10 -17.14
C HIS A 15 12.85 7.39 -17.78
N GLU A 16 13.82 8.01 -17.12
CA GLU A 16 14.31 9.35 -17.47
C GLU A 16 14.95 9.40 -18.86
N THR A 17 15.70 8.37 -19.25
CA THR A 17 16.43 8.31 -20.53
C THR A 17 15.48 8.31 -21.72
N SER A 18 14.40 7.53 -21.66
CA SER A 18 13.40 7.45 -22.74
C SER A 18 12.19 8.36 -22.53
N PHE A 19 12.17 9.15 -21.44
CA PHE A 19 11.00 9.93 -21.01
C PHE A 19 9.71 9.09 -20.97
N THR A 20 9.78 7.82 -20.56
CA THR A 20 8.64 6.91 -20.58
C THR A 20 8.10 6.66 -19.18
N ILE A 21 6.79 6.79 -18.99
CA ILE A 21 6.09 6.39 -17.78
C ILE A 21 5.53 4.98 -18.01
N TYR A 22 6.10 4.01 -17.32
CA TYR A 22 5.62 2.63 -17.30
C TYR A 22 4.56 2.47 -16.22
N LEU A 23 3.46 1.82 -16.57
CA LEU A 23 2.32 1.57 -15.69
C LEU A 23 2.03 0.07 -15.66
N ALA A 24 1.98 -0.53 -14.47
CA ALA A 24 1.48 -1.89 -14.27
C ALA A 24 0.24 -1.84 -13.38
N LYS A 25 -0.77 -2.65 -13.69
CA LYS A 25 -2.04 -2.69 -12.96
C LYS A 25 -2.23 -4.05 -12.29
N SER A 26 -2.78 -4.08 -11.07
CA SER A 26 -3.38 -5.29 -10.52
C SER A 26 -4.66 -5.58 -11.30
N GLY A 27 -4.79 -6.74 -11.94
CA GLY A 27 -6.00 -7.01 -12.71
C GLY A 27 -5.92 -6.53 -14.19
N PRO A 28 -6.91 -6.95 -15.00
CA PRO A 28 -6.84 -6.77 -16.44
C PRO A 28 -6.88 -5.28 -16.78
N LEU A 29 -6.09 -4.90 -17.78
CA LEU A 29 -6.16 -3.56 -18.34
C LEU A 29 -7.45 -3.43 -19.13
N SER A 30 -8.33 -2.52 -18.70
CA SER A 30 -9.55 -2.18 -19.44
C SER A 30 -9.31 -1.00 -20.38
N HIS A 31 -10.22 -0.83 -21.34
CA HIS A 31 -10.25 0.38 -22.17
C HIS A 31 -10.38 1.64 -21.29
N ASP A 32 -11.24 1.60 -20.27
CA ASP A 32 -11.45 2.69 -19.32
C ASP A 32 -10.16 3.10 -18.59
N ASP A 33 -9.29 2.15 -18.24
CA ASP A 33 -8.02 2.46 -17.57
C ASP A 33 -7.10 3.27 -18.50
N THR A 34 -7.05 2.89 -19.78
CA THR A 34 -6.27 3.58 -20.81
C THR A 34 -6.81 4.98 -21.06
N GLU A 35 -8.14 5.10 -21.17
CA GLU A 35 -8.81 6.39 -21.34
C GLU A 35 -8.56 7.30 -20.13
N ARG A 36 -8.68 6.78 -18.91
CA ARG A 36 -8.41 7.54 -17.67
C ARG A 36 -6.97 8.04 -17.61
N ALA A 37 -5.98 7.18 -17.87
CA ALA A 37 -4.58 7.60 -17.87
C ALA A 37 -4.30 8.68 -18.93
N THR A 38 -4.85 8.50 -20.14
CA THR A 38 -4.72 9.45 -21.25
C THR A 38 -5.40 10.79 -20.94
N SER A 39 -6.59 10.74 -20.35
CA SER A 39 -7.38 11.90 -19.93
C SER A 39 -6.67 12.66 -18.82
N PHE A 40 -6.16 11.97 -17.79
CA PHE A 40 -5.38 12.59 -16.72
C PHE A 40 -4.17 13.35 -17.27
N PHE A 41 -3.43 12.73 -18.19
CA PHE A 41 -2.26 13.36 -18.77
C PHE A 41 -2.62 14.56 -19.64
N SER A 42 -3.70 14.47 -20.41
CA SER A 42 -4.24 15.59 -21.16
C SER A 42 -4.60 16.76 -20.25
N CYS A 43 -5.22 16.47 -19.09
CA CYS A 43 -5.47 17.48 -18.06
C CYS A 43 -4.16 18.11 -17.55
N LEU A 44 -3.12 17.31 -17.25
CA LEU A 44 -1.83 17.83 -16.77
C LEU A 44 -1.15 18.76 -17.80
N LYS A 45 -1.28 18.48 -19.10
CA LYS A 45 -0.69 19.32 -20.17
C LYS A 45 -1.27 20.74 -20.17
N VAL A 46 -2.56 20.89 -19.92
CA VAL A 46 -3.26 22.18 -19.98
C VAL A 46 -3.50 22.82 -18.61
N ALA A 47 -3.16 22.13 -17.52
CA ALA A 47 -3.43 22.60 -16.17
C ALA A 47 -2.64 23.87 -15.82
N THR A 48 -3.31 24.88 -15.29
CA THR A 48 -2.67 26.10 -14.77
C THR A 48 -2.31 26.00 -13.29
N GLY A 49 -2.77 24.93 -12.62
CA GLY A 49 -2.47 24.60 -11.23
C GLY A 49 -3.35 23.45 -10.77
N PHE A 50 -3.24 23.02 -9.51
CA PHE A 50 -4.03 21.87 -9.04
C PHE A 50 -5.55 22.08 -9.14
N LYS A 51 -6.01 23.33 -9.05
CA LYS A 51 -7.45 23.67 -9.08
C LYS A 51 -8.11 23.21 -10.38
N THR A 52 -7.40 23.22 -11.51
CA THR A 52 -7.93 22.77 -12.80
C THR A 52 -8.01 21.24 -12.89
N LEU A 53 -7.42 20.51 -11.94
CA LEU A 53 -7.52 19.05 -11.85
C LEU A 53 -8.71 18.59 -11.01
N LEU A 54 -9.39 19.49 -10.29
CA LEU A 54 -10.50 19.12 -9.40
C LEU A 54 -11.66 18.42 -10.13
N PRO A 55 -12.12 18.88 -11.31
CA PRO A 55 -13.16 18.16 -12.07
C PRO A 55 -12.76 16.72 -12.41
N TYR A 56 -11.50 16.53 -12.84
CA TYR A 56 -10.96 15.20 -13.13
C TYR A 56 -10.94 14.31 -11.87
N LEU A 57 -10.49 14.86 -10.74
CA LEU A 57 -10.45 14.14 -9.47
C LEU A 57 -11.85 13.77 -8.98
N ALA A 58 -12.84 14.66 -9.13
CA ALA A 58 -14.22 14.40 -8.74
C ALA A 58 -14.79 13.26 -9.59
N ARG A 59 -14.52 13.26 -10.90
CA ARG A 59 -15.00 12.22 -11.81
C ARG A 59 -14.37 10.84 -11.57
N TYR A 60 -13.07 10.78 -11.33
CA TYR A 60 -12.32 9.51 -11.37
C TYR A 60 -11.66 9.11 -10.05
N SER A 61 -11.76 9.93 -9.01
CA SER A 61 -11.05 9.70 -7.74
C SER A 61 -11.81 10.23 -6.51
N ALA A 62 -13.11 10.53 -6.62
CA ALA A 62 -13.93 11.03 -5.51
C ALA A 62 -13.80 10.17 -4.26
N GLU A 63 -14.03 8.86 -4.38
CA GLU A 63 -13.94 7.93 -3.24
C GLU A 63 -12.57 7.98 -2.53
N ASN A 64 -11.49 8.15 -3.29
CA ASN A 64 -10.14 8.25 -2.73
C ASN A 64 -9.92 9.60 -2.01
N VAL A 65 -10.46 10.69 -2.56
CA VAL A 65 -10.43 12.01 -1.90
C VAL A 65 -11.24 11.96 -0.61
N GLU A 66 -12.47 11.48 -0.66
CA GLU A 66 -13.37 11.34 0.49
C GLU A 66 -12.78 10.43 1.56
N LYS A 67 -12.20 9.28 1.18
CA LYS A 67 -11.50 8.39 2.12
C LYS A 67 -10.35 9.11 2.82
N ARG A 68 -9.57 9.94 2.11
CA ARG A 68 -8.46 10.69 2.72
C ARG A 68 -8.97 11.74 3.69
N VAL A 69 -10.02 12.48 3.34
CA VAL A 69 -10.64 13.49 4.22
C VAL A 69 -11.25 12.82 5.46
N ARG A 70 -11.97 11.71 5.29
CA ARG A 70 -12.53 10.91 6.38
C ARG A 70 -11.45 10.39 7.33
N ASN A 71 -10.37 9.85 6.79
CA ASN A 71 -9.24 9.40 7.60
C ASN A 71 -8.59 10.57 8.36
N LEU A 72 -8.44 11.73 7.73
CA LEU A 72 -7.94 12.92 8.41
C LEU A 72 -8.86 13.32 9.58
N SER A 73 -10.18 13.38 9.34
CA SER A 73 -11.19 13.67 10.37
C SER A 73 -11.12 12.70 11.54
N HIS A 74 -11.03 11.39 11.29
CA HIS A 74 -10.85 10.40 12.36
C HIS A 74 -9.56 10.63 13.15
N SER A 75 -8.41 10.85 12.48
CA SER A 75 -7.16 11.11 13.21
C SER A 75 -7.21 12.39 14.04
N LEU A 76 -7.89 13.42 13.55
CA LEU A 76 -8.05 14.66 14.31
C LEU A 76 -8.88 14.39 15.57
N LYS A 77 -10.03 13.72 15.43
CA LYS A 77 -10.89 13.34 16.56
C LYS A 77 -10.16 12.49 17.60
N ASP A 78 -9.34 11.54 17.15
CA ASP A 78 -8.50 10.72 18.02
C ASP A 78 -7.52 11.58 18.81
N LEU A 79 -7.01 12.67 18.23
CA LEU A 79 -6.01 13.56 18.85
C LEU A 79 -6.59 14.64 19.76
N LEU A 80 -7.81 15.10 19.50
CA LEU A 80 -8.41 16.24 20.22
C LEU A 80 -8.37 16.13 21.75
N PRO A 81 -8.59 14.96 22.39
CA PRO A 81 -8.51 14.84 23.85
C PRO A 81 -7.15 15.28 24.41
N TRP A 82 -6.04 14.88 23.78
CA TRP A 82 -4.70 15.25 24.25
C TRP A 82 -4.35 16.70 23.91
N VAL A 83 -4.86 17.20 22.80
CA VAL A 83 -4.62 18.60 22.40
C VAL A 83 -5.33 19.57 23.34
N ALA A 84 -6.53 19.23 23.81
CA ALA A 84 -7.28 20.06 24.75
C ALA A 84 -6.56 20.27 26.10
N ASP A 85 -5.73 19.31 26.49
CA ASP A 85 -4.96 19.34 27.73
C ASP A 85 -3.63 20.11 27.59
N VAL A 86 -3.19 20.40 26.36
CA VAL A 86 -1.95 21.15 26.09
C VAL A 86 -2.27 22.60 25.78
N VAL A 87 -1.54 23.52 26.41
CA VAL A 87 -1.61 24.95 26.06
C VAL A 87 -0.90 25.17 24.72
N LEU A 88 -1.67 25.06 23.65
CA LEU A 88 -1.22 25.43 22.31
C LEU A 88 -1.06 26.96 22.18
N GLN A 89 -0.15 27.37 21.30
CA GLN A 89 -0.03 28.76 20.89
C GLN A 89 -1.30 29.23 20.14
N HIS A 90 -1.56 30.53 20.13
CA HIS A 90 -2.77 31.08 19.49
C HIS A 90 -2.90 30.70 18.01
N GLU A 91 -1.79 30.71 17.26
CA GLU A 91 -1.75 30.32 15.85
C GLU A 91 -2.07 28.83 15.63
N GLU A 92 -1.60 27.96 16.53
CA GLU A 92 -1.85 26.52 16.51
C GLU A 92 -3.34 26.22 16.78
N ASN A 93 -3.90 26.84 17.82
CA ASN A 93 -5.33 26.72 18.14
C ASN A 93 -6.21 27.18 16.98
N THR A 94 -5.89 28.35 16.41
CA THR A 94 -6.67 28.91 15.29
C THR A 94 -6.63 27.98 14.06
N ALA A 95 -5.46 27.41 13.75
CA ALA A 95 -5.33 26.46 12.66
C ALA A 95 -6.12 25.17 12.93
N LEU A 96 -6.14 24.70 14.18
CA LEU A 96 -6.80 23.45 14.56
C LEU A 96 -8.32 23.59 14.51
N GLU A 97 -8.85 24.66 15.09
CA GLU A 97 -10.27 25.01 15.04
C GLU A 97 -10.76 25.19 13.60
N SER A 98 -9.93 25.83 12.75
CA SER A 98 -10.23 25.98 11.32
C SER A 98 -10.33 24.63 10.62
N LEU A 99 -9.38 23.72 10.85
CA LEU A 99 -9.40 22.38 10.27
C LEU A 99 -10.58 21.56 10.82
N GLU A 100 -10.82 21.60 12.12
CA GLU A 100 -11.92 20.88 12.77
C GLU A 100 -13.26 21.32 12.20
N SER A 101 -13.49 22.64 12.07
CA SER A 101 -14.71 23.20 11.49
C SER A 101 -15.00 22.65 10.09
N LEU A 102 -13.97 22.54 9.25
CA LEU A 102 -14.07 22.00 7.90
C LEU A 102 -14.33 20.48 7.84
N LEU A 103 -14.05 19.75 8.94
CA LEU A 103 -14.17 18.30 9.01
C LEU A 103 -15.40 17.80 9.80
N LYS A 104 -16.30 18.71 10.21
CA LYS A 104 -17.50 18.40 11.03
C LYS A 104 -18.61 17.65 10.29
N SER A 105 -18.69 17.78 8.96
CA SER A 105 -19.68 17.13 8.12
C SER A 105 -19.07 15.97 7.33
N PRO A 106 -19.85 14.92 6.96
CA PRO A 106 -19.45 14.05 5.86
C PRO A 106 -19.12 14.91 4.64
N PHE A 107 -17.90 14.75 4.16
CA PHE A 107 -17.40 15.41 2.96
C PHE A 107 -17.70 14.52 1.75
N THR A 108 -18.39 15.08 0.76
CA THR A 108 -18.68 14.42 -0.52
C THR A 108 -18.01 15.19 -1.64
N PHE A 109 -17.23 14.50 -2.47
CA PHE A 109 -16.44 15.14 -3.51
C PHE A 109 -17.13 15.08 -4.87
N LEU A 110 -17.91 16.11 -5.17
CA LEU A 110 -18.67 16.26 -6.42
C LEU A 110 -17.98 17.25 -7.36
N ASP A 111 -18.26 17.14 -8.66
CA ASP A 111 -17.81 18.10 -9.67
C ASP A 111 -18.67 19.38 -9.62
N THR A 112 -18.59 20.09 -8.49
CA THR A 112 -19.30 21.35 -8.23
C THR A 112 -18.35 22.41 -7.69
N ALA A 113 -18.65 23.68 -7.91
CA ALA A 113 -17.81 24.78 -7.46
C ALA A 113 -17.67 24.80 -5.93
N GLU A 114 -18.74 24.43 -5.22
CA GLU A 114 -18.84 24.37 -3.76
C GLU A 114 -17.95 23.26 -3.20
N SER A 115 -18.08 22.03 -3.70
CA SER A 115 -17.26 20.89 -3.25
C SER A 115 -15.78 21.12 -3.57
N HIS A 116 -15.49 21.71 -4.74
CA HIS A 116 -14.15 22.15 -5.10
C HIS A 116 -13.61 23.22 -4.15
N LYS A 117 -14.43 24.16 -3.68
CA LYS A 117 -14.01 25.19 -2.73
C LYS A 117 -13.72 24.57 -1.37
N GLU A 118 -14.64 23.77 -0.84
CA GLU A 118 -14.50 23.08 0.43
C GLU A 118 -13.22 22.24 0.47
N PHE A 119 -12.93 21.47 -0.58
CA PHE A 119 -11.69 20.68 -0.63
C PHE A 119 -10.42 21.54 -0.62
N ARG A 120 -10.43 22.70 -1.29
CA ARG A 120 -9.30 23.63 -1.25
C ARG A 120 -9.10 24.25 0.13
N ASP A 121 -10.21 24.53 0.82
CA ASP A 121 -10.19 25.08 2.17
C ASP A 121 -9.59 24.03 3.13
N ILE A 122 -9.98 22.75 3.00
CA ILE A 122 -9.39 21.61 3.74
C ILE A 122 -7.89 21.47 3.47
N ILE A 123 -7.46 21.56 2.21
CA ILE A 123 -6.03 21.51 1.84
C ILE A 123 -5.26 22.65 2.50
N THR A 124 -5.81 23.86 2.47
CA THR A 124 -5.16 25.06 3.04
C THR A 124 -5.02 24.94 4.55
N ALA A 125 -6.10 24.56 5.25
CA ALA A 125 -6.07 24.31 6.69
C ALA A 125 -5.09 23.20 7.06
N SER A 126 -5.07 22.10 6.30
CA SER A 126 -4.13 20.99 6.51
C SER A 126 -2.68 21.42 6.34
N LYS A 127 -2.39 22.28 5.36
CA LYS A 127 -1.04 22.82 5.13
C LYS A 127 -0.58 23.71 6.28
N ASN A 128 -1.47 24.55 6.81
CA ASN A 128 -1.17 25.40 7.97
C ASN A 128 -0.84 24.56 9.21
N ILE A 129 -1.63 23.52 9.49
CA ILE A 129 -1.32 22.58 10.58
C ILE A 129 0.00 21.86 10.36
N LEU A 130 0.26 21.40 9.13
CA LEU A 130 1.50 20.69 8.84
C LEU A 130 2.74 21.57 9.05
N ALA A 131 2.65 22.87 8.76
CA ALA A 131 3.71 23.84 9.01
C ALA A 131 3.96 24.07 10.52
N LEU A 132 2.92 23.96 11.34
CA LEU A 132 2.99 24.08 12.80
C LEU A 132 3.20 22.74 13.50
N PHE A 133 3.23 21.61 12.77
CA PHE A 133 3.17 20.29 13.39
C PHE A 133 4.31 20.04 14.40
N SER A 134 5.53 20.49 14.09
CA SER A 134 6.69 20.29 14.95
C SER A 134 6.65 21.09 16.26
N SER A 135 5.88 22.19 16.34
CA SER A 135 5.85 23.01 17.55
C SER A 135 5.04 22.38 18.68
N PHE A 136 4.00 21.60 18.35
CA PHE A 136 3.16 20.94 19.36
C PHE A 136 3.37 19.41 19.46
N SER A 137 3.86 18.74 18.42
CA SER A 137 4.02 17.27 18.44
C SER A 137 5.00 16.79 19.52
N CYS A 138 6.15 17.44 19.68
CA CYS A 138 7.12 17.05 20.71
C CYS A 138 6.55 17.12 22.13
N ALA A 139 5.71 18.13 22.41
CA ALA A 139 5.07 18.28 23.72
C ALA A 139 4.07 17.15 23.96
N LEU A 140 3.25 16.83 22.96
CA LEU A 140 2.29 15.74 23.02
C LEU A 140 2.96 14.36 23.16
N GLU A 141 4.04 14.11 22.42
CA GLU A 141 4.85 12.88 22.55
C GLU A 141 5.42 12.75 23.96
N SER A 142 6.02 13.81 24.49
CA SER A 142 6.61 13.79 25.83
C SER A 142 5.60 13.63 26.96
N LEU A 143 4.40 14.18 26.82
CA LEU A 143 3.38 14.16 27.88
C LEU A 143 2.57 12.86 27.87
N TYR A 144 2.28 12.30 26.70
CA TYR A 144 1.32 11.20 26.57
C TYR A 144 1.88 9.95 25.88
N GLY A 145 3.10 9.97 25.35
CA GLY A 145 3.67 8.83 24.64
C GLY A 145 2.92 8.46 23.35
N ILE A 146 2.27 9.43 22.70
CA ILE A 146 1.37 9.20 21.55
C ILE A 146 2.06 9.37 20.17
N GLU A 147 3.27 8.85 20.05
CA GLU A 147 4.05 8.92 18.80
C GLU A 147 3.29 8.34 17.59
N GLU A 148 2.61 7.20 17.78
CA GLU A 148 1.90 6.52 16.70
C GLU A 148 0.66 7.31 16.21
N PRO A 149 -0.26 7.78 17.08
CA PRO A 149 -1.34 8.70 16.67
C PRO A 149 -0.85 9.97 15.95
N LEU A 150 0.23 10.59 16.43
CA LEU A 150 0.79 11.81 15.84
C LEU A 150 1.39 11.55 14.47
N SER A 151 2.22 10.51 14.34
CA SER A 151 2.78 10.07 13.06
C SER A 151 1.67 9.77 12.04
N ARG A 152 0.61 9.09 12.48
CA ARG A 152 -0.56 8.79 11.66
C ARG A 152 -1.28 10.07 11.20
N PHE A 153 -1.47 11.05 12.07
CA PHE A 153 -2.10 12.33 11.73
C PHE A 153 -1.24 13.16 10.78
N LYS A 154 0.06 13.32 11.06
CA LYS A 154 1.04 13.98 10.17
C LYS A 154 1.01 13.40 8.77
N ARG A 155 1.01 12.06 8.68
CA ARG A 155 0.91 11.34 7.41
C ARG A 155 -0.40 11.61 6.69
N ARG A 156 -1.53 11.68 7.40
CA ARG A 156 -2.85 11.98 6.81
C ARG A 156 -2.94 13.43 6.31
N LEU A 157 -2.35 14.39 7.04
CA LEU A 157 -2.18 15.77 6.59
C LEU A 157 -1.37 15.84 5.29
N GLY A 158 -0.19 15.20 5.26
CA GLY A 158 0.65 15.13 4.07
C GLY A 158 -0.09 14.55 2.85
N LYS A 159 -0.92 13.52 3.05
CA LYS A 159 -1.75 12.93 1.98
C LYS A 159 -2.83 13.86 1.43
N ILE A 160 -3.28 14.87 2.18
CA ILE A 160 -4.18 15.91 1.70
C ILE A 160 -3.38 17.02 1.01
N VAL A 161 -2.30 17.49 1.62
CA VAL A 161 -1.47 18.58 1.09
C VAL A 161 -0.83 18.24 -0.25
N GLN A 162 -0.49 16.96 -0.51
CA GLN A 162 0.12 16.55 -1.79
C GLN A 162 -0.70 16.93 -3.04
N TYR A 163 -2.03 17.11 -2.93
CA TYR A 163 -2.85 17.57 -4.06
C TYR A 163 -2.49 18.98 -4.50
N HIS A 164 -2.04 19.85 -3.58
CA HIS A 164 -1.52 21.17 -3.90
C HIS A 164 -0.13 21.09 -4.56
N ASP A 165 0.71 20.18 -4.07
CA ASP A 165 2.12 20.06 -4.46
C ASP A 165 2.32 19.43 -5.86
N ILE A 166 1.26 18.89 -6.45
CA ILE A 166 1.22 18.41 -7.85
C ILE A 166 1.62 19.49 -8.87
N THR A 167 1.67 20.76 -8.47
CA THR A 167 2.15 21.87 -9.30
C THR A 167 3.53 21.59 -9.91
N HIS A 168 4.43 20.90 -9.19
CA HIS A 168 5.73 20.50 -9.75
C HIS A 168 5.58 19.48 -10.89
N VAL A 169 4.68 18.51 -10.73
CA VAL A 169 4.35 17.50 -11.75
C VAL A 169 3.72 18.17 -12.97
N ILE A 170 2.79 19.11 -12.77
CA ILE A 170 2.18 19.89 -13.86
C ILE A 170 3.26 20.58 -14.70
N ARG A 171 4.17 21.33 -14.05
CA ARG A 171 5.27 22.03 -14.75
C ARG A 171 6.19 21.07 -15.46
N PHE A 172 6.52 19.93 -14.83
CA PHE A 172 7.37 18.91 -15.43
C PHE A 172 6.73 18.33 -16.71
N VAL A 173 5.46 17.97 -16.64
CA VAL A 173 4.70 17.44 -17.78
C VAL A 173 4.60 18.45 -18.90
N GLN A 174 4.29 19.71 -18.58
CA GLN A 174 4.17 20.78 -19.59
C GLN A 174 5.47 20.98 -20.37
N ARG A 175 6.60 21.06 -19.67
CA ARG A 175 7.93 21.24 -20.27
C ARG A 175 8.36 20.07 -21.16
N ASN A 176 7.87 18.87 -20.88
CA ASN A 176 8.27 17.64 -21.56
C ASN A 176 7.11 16.97 -22.30
N SER A 177 6.03 17.70 -22.59
CA SER A 177 4.76 17.13 -23.05
C SER A 177 4.82 16.42 -24.42
N SER A 178 5.82 16.75 -25.24
CA SER A 178 6.12 16.10 -26.52
C SER A 178 7.03 14.88 -26.40
N LYS A 179 7.72 14.71 -25.27
CA LYS A 179 8.67 13.62 -25.02
C LYS A 179 8.05 12.49 -24.21
N ILE A 180 7.12 12.82 -23.31
CA ILE A 180 6.56 11.84 -22.37
C ILE A 180 5.67 10.84 -23.11
N ILE A 181 6.02 9.56 -22.99
CA ILE A 181 5.24 8.43 -23.49
C ILE A 181 4.69 7.63 -22.31
N PHE A 182 3.49 7.07 -22.45
CA PHE A 182 2.91 6.13 -21.49
C PHE A 182 2.91 4.73 -22.08
N LEU A 183 3.43 3.78 -21.32
CA LEU A 183 3.39 2.37 -21.69
C LEU A 183 2.76 1.57 -20.55
N TRP A 184 1.68 0.87 -20.87
CA TRP A 184 1.15 -0.15 -19.99
C TRP A 184 1.98 -1.42 -20.15
N VAL A 185 2.44 -1.96 -19.03
CA VAL A 185 3.06 -3.28 -18.99
C VAL A 185 1.99 -4.30 -19.38
N PRO A 186 2.21 -5.13 -20.42
CA PRO A 186 1.25 -6.14 -20.84
C PRO A 186 0.94 -7.07 -19.68
N ASP A 187 -0.35 -7.38 -19.49
CA ASP A 187 -0.78 -8.34 -18.48
C ASP A 187 -0.17 -9.71 -18.78
N THR A 188 0.74 -10.18 -17.94
CA THR A 188 1.17 -11.57 -17.98
C THR A 188 -0.01 -12.41 -17.49
N ILE A 189 -0.38 -13.47 -18.22
CA ILE A 189 -1.60 -14.31 -18.03
C ILE A 189 -1.56 -15.10 -16.69
N GLN A 190 -0.79 -14.64 -15.71
CA GLN A 190 -0.58 -15.26 -14.42
C GLN A 190 -1.75 -15.04 -13.45
N ARG A 191 -3.00 -15.01 -13.91
CA ARG A 191 -4.16 -15.04 -13.01
C ARG A 191 -4.61 -16.45 -12.74
N ARG A 192 -4.96 -16.72 -11.49
CA ARG A 192 -5.63 -17.97 -11.12
C ARG A 192 -6.68 -17.65 -10.08
N GLN A 193 -7.94 -17.87 -10.43
CA GLN A 193 -8.99 -17.94 -9.42
C GLN A 193 -8.87 -19.30 -8.73
N ILE A 194 -8.87 -19.27 -7.40
CA ILE A 194 -8.86 -20.48 -6.58
C ILE A 194 -9.97 -20.40 -5.55
N SER A 195 -10.63 -21.53 -5.34
CA SER A 195 -11.54 -21.75 -4.23
C SER A 195 -10.72 -22.31 -3.06
N VAL A 196 -10.61 -21.55 -1.97
CA VAL A 196 -9.90 -22.00 -0.77
C VAL A 196 -10.92 -22.32 0.30
N ASN A 197 -10.98 -23.59 0.73
CA ASN A 197 -11.68 -23.95 1.96
C ASN A 197 -10.74 -23.68 3.14
N LEU A 198 -11.08 -22.69 3.96
CA LEU A 198 -10.25 -22.21 5.05
C LEU A 198 -10.02 -23.27 6.14
N GLY A 199 -11.02 -24.10 6.47
CA GLY A 199 -10.88 -25.19 7.43
C GLY A 199 -9.81 -26.19 7.01
N THR A 200 -9.90 -26.70 5.78
CA THR A 200 -8.94 -27.68 5.25
C THR A 200 -7.51 -27.16 5.03
N LEU A 201 -7.35 -25.84 4.93
CA LEU A 201 -6.03 -25.21 4.81
C LEU A 201 -5.37 -25.17 6.20
N ASN A 202 -6.12 -24.73 7.21
CA ASN A 202 -5.63 -24.66 8.57
C ASN A 202 -5.28 -26.03 9.13
N ASP A 203 -6.13 -27.04 8.94
CA ASP A 203 -5.86 -28.39 9.45
C ASP A 203 -4.51 -28.93 8.96
N ARG A 204 -4.21 -28.73 7.66
CA ARG A 204 -2.96 -29.21 7.06
C ARG A 204 -1.72 -28.51 7.63
N HIS A 205 -1.81 -27.21 7.85
CA HIS A 205 -0.69 -26.44 8.39
C HIS A 205 -0.54 -26.62 9.91
N LEU A 206 -1.66 -26.76 10.63
CA LEU A 206 -1.69 -27.07 12.06
C LEU A 206 -1.07 -28.44 12.33
N ASP A 207 -1.42 -29.47 11.56
CA ASP A 207 -0.84 -30.80 11.71
C ASP A 207 0.69 -30.76 11.51
N SER A 208 1.17 -30.11 10.43
CA SER A 208 2.60 -29.95 10.18
C SER A 208 3.33 -29.15 11.25
N PHE A 209 2.68 -28.13 11.83
CA PHE A 209 3.22 -27.34 12.92
C PHE A 209 3.29 -28.14 14.22
N LEU A 210 2.22 -28.86 14.58
CA LEU A 210 2.20 -29.66 15.80
C LEU A 210 3.23 -30.80 15.75
N GLU A 211 3.42 -31.41 14.59
CA GLU A 211 4.48 -32.42 14.39
C GLU A 211 5.87 -31.90 14.77
N SER A 212 6.18 -30.64 14.45
CA SER A 212 7.47 -30.03 14.77
C SER A 212 7.52 -29.44 16.20
N ALA A 213 6.51 -28.65 16.58
CA ALA A 213 6.48 -27.90 17.84
C ALA A 213 6.27 -28.79 19.07
N THR A 214 5.55 -29.90 18.90
CA THR A 214 5.21 -30.81 20.00
C THR A 214 5.95 -32.15 19.93
N ALA A 215 7.06 -32.20 19.20
CA ALA A 215 7.83 -33.43 18.94
C ALA A 215 8.23 -34.22 20.21
N ASN A 216 8.27 -33.57 21.38
CA ASN A 216 8.61 -34.17 22.67
C ASN A 216 7.39 -34.55 23.54
N LEU A 217 6.16 -34.23 23.13
CA LEU A 217 4.94 -34.51 23.92
C LEU A 217 4.42 -35.92 23.69
N TYR A 218 3.69 -36.45 24.67
CA TYR A 218 2.99 -37.73 24.54
C TYR A 218 1.81 -37.62 23.55
N PRO A 219 1.45 -38.72 22.85
CA PRO A 219 0.38 -38.68 21.83
C PRO A 219 -0.97 -38.17 22.32
N ASP A 220 -1.34 -38.45 23.58
CA ASP A 220 -2.58 -38.01 24.19
C ASP A 220 -2.58 -36.50 24.49
N GLN A 221 -1.44 -35.93 24.86
CA GLN A 221 -1.27 -34.48 25.03
C GLN A 221 -1.33 -33.78 23.68
N ARG A 222 -0.69 -34.33 22.64
CA ARG A 222 -0.77 -33.78 21.27
C ARG A 222 -2.20 -33.77 20.74
N ALA A 223 -2.95 -34.84 20.97
CA ALA A 223 -4.35 -34.90 20.56
C ALA A 223 -5.19 -33.82 21.26
N LYS A 224 -5.02 -33.63 22.58
CA LYS A 224 -5.73 -32.58 23.33
C LYS A 224 -5.40 -31.16 22.84
N ILE A 225 -4.12 -30.89 22.60
CA ILE A 225 -3.66 -29.60 22.08
C ILE A 225 -4.22 -29.37 20.67
N ARG A 226 -4.15 -30.39 19.81
CA ARG A 226 -4.70 -30.33 18.45
C ARG A 226 -6.19 -30.03 18.47
N ASP A 227 -6.97 -30.75 19.25
CA ASP A 227 -8.42 -30.58 19.33
C ASP A 227 -8.76 -29.17 19.84
N HIS A 228 -8.06 -28.67 20.87
CA HIS A 228 -8.29 -27.33 21.39
C HIS A 228 -7.86 -26.22 20.41
N MET A 229 -6.70 -26.37 19.76
CA MET A 229 -6.25 -25.42 18.74
C MET A 229 -7.18 -25.44 17.52
N ALA A 230 -7.66 -26.60 17.09
CA ALA A 230 -8.63 -26.70 16.00
C ALA A 230 -9.95 -26.00 16.35
N ASP A 231 -10.42 -26.14 17.59
CA ASP A 231 -11.60 -25.45 18.12
C ASP A 231 -11.40 -23.92 18.19
N GLU A 232 -10.27 -23.42 18.71
CA GLU A 232 -9.99 -21.98 18.82
C GLU A 232 -9.70 -21.33 17.46
N LEU A 233 -9.02 -22.07 16.57
CA LEU A 233 -8.75 -21.66 15.19
C LEU A 233 -9.93 -21.93 14.25
N THR A 234 -11.13 -22.27 14.75
CA THR A 234 -12.28 -22.57 13.88
C THR A 234 -12.60 -21.39 12.96
N TYR A 235 -12.12 -21.48 11.73
CA TYR A 235 -12.73 -20.74 10.64
C TYR A 235 -13.95 -21.53 10.22
N PRO A 236 -15.10 -20.86 9.99
CA PRO A 236 -16.26 -21.56 9.44
C PRO A 236 -15.84 -22.30 8.17
N ASP A 237 -16.47 -23.45 7.89
CA ASP A 237 -16.39 -24.19 6.62
C ASP A 237 -16.87 -23.29 5.47
N LYS A 238 -16.02 -22.34 5.14
CA LYS A 238 -16.27 -21.23 4.26
C LYS A 238 -15.27 -21.34 3.15
N THR A 239 -15.79 -21.70 2.00
CA THR A 239 -15.06 -21.54 0.75
C THR A 239 -14.99 -20.04 0.45
N VAL A 240 -13.77 -19.53 0.34
CA VAL A 240 -13.51 -18.17 -0.13
C VAL A 240 -12.95 -18.27 -1.54
N GLU A 241 -13.58 -17.55 -2.46
CA GLU A 241 -13.07 -17.34 -3.80
C GLU A 241 -12.00 -16.24 -3.76
N VAL A 242 -10.78 -16.59 -4.15
CA VAL A 242 -9.66 -15.66 -4.20
C VAL A 242 -9.06 -15.65 -5.60
N THR A 243 -8.98 -14.45 -6.19
CA THR A 243 -8.25 -14.26 -7.44
C THR A 243 -6.81 -13.90 -7.11
N LEU A 244 -5.89 -14.84 -7.36
CA LEU A 244 -4.46 -14.62 -7.19
C LEU A 244 -3.85 -13.97 -8.43
N PHE A 245 -2.98 -13.00 -8.22
CA PHE A 245 -2.18 -12.38 -9.28
C PHE A 245 -0.84 -11.86 -8.75
N VAL A 246 0.15 -11.78 -9.63
CA VAL A 246 1.41 -11.10 -9.33
C VAL A 246 1.11 -9.61 -9.16
N HIS A 247 1.50 -9.05 -8.02
CA HIS A 247 1.22 -7.66 -7.72
C HIS A 247 1.92 -6.72 -8.72
N PRO A 248 1.31 -5.56 -9.01
CA PRO A 248 1.77 -4.69 -10.09
C PRO A 248 3.20 -4.18 -9.90
N GLU A 249 3.68 -4.05 -8.66
CA GLU A 249 5.06 -3.66 -8.36
C GLU A 249 6.06 -4.70 -8.85
N ILE A 250 5.85 -5.97 -8.51
CA ILE A 250 6.71 -7.08 -8.96
C ILE A 250 6.64 -7.21 -10.47
N HIS A 251 5.43 -7.15 -11.03
CA HIS A 251 5.22 -7.25 -12.47
C HIS A 251 5.95 -6.14 -13.24
N LEU A 252 5.92 -4.91 -12.71
CA LEU A 252 6.66 -3.78 -13.27
C LEU A 252 8.17 -4.00 -13.19
N ILE A 253 8.70 -4.45 -12.05
CA ILE A 253 10.13 -4.76 -11.86
C ILE A 253 10.59 -5.81 -12.86
N MET A 254 9.85 -6.90 -12.99
CA MET A 254 10.16 -7.97 -13.93
C MET A 254 10.19 -7.44 -15.36
N HIS A 255 9.18 -6.69 -15.79
CA HIS A 255 9.14 -6.13 -17.14
C HIS A 255 10.28 -5.14 -17.42
N LEU A 256 10.57 -4.23 -16.49
CA LEU A 256 11.64 -3.25 -16.65
C LEU A 256 13.02 -3.93 -16.71
N THR A 257 13.21 -4.97 -15.91
CA THR A 257 14.46 -5.70 -15.86
C THR A 257 14.64 -6.58 -17.09
N ASP A 258 13.63 -7.36 -17.45
CA ASP A 258 13.69 -8.37 -18.50
C ASP A 258 13.55 -7.81 -19.91
N VAL A 259 12.56 -6.94 -20.11
CA VAL A 259 12.18 -6.46 -21.45
C VAL A 259 12.85 -5.12 -21.75
N VAL A 260 12.85 -4.19 -20.79
CA VAL A 260 13.49 -2.87 -20.98
C VAL A 260 15.00 -2.97 -20.76
N GLY A 261 15.48 -3.95 -20.00
CA GLY A 261 16.91 -4.16 -19.77
C GLY A 261 17.55 -3.07 -18.92
N VAL A 262 16.82 -2.53 -17.92
CA VAL A 262 17.33 -1.39 -17.11
C VAL A 262 18.64 -1.71 -16.39
N GLN A 263 18.95 -2.98 -16.12
CA GLN A 263 20.21 -3.41 -15.49
C GLN A 263 21.46 -3.00 -16.30
N ASN A 264 21.32 -2.85 -17.62
CA ASN A 264 22.42 -2.45 -18.50
C ASN A 264 22.45 -0.93 -18.78
N GLN A 265 21.43 -0.19 -18.34
CA GLN A 265 21.28 1.23 -18.63
C GLN A 265 21.76 2.13 -17.50
N TYR A 266 21.88 1.59 -16.29
CA TYR A 266 22.28 2.31 -15.10
C TYR A 266 23.58 1.74 -14.52
N PRO A 267 24.42 2.58 -13.87
CA PRO A 267 25.56 2.09 -13.12
C PRO A 267 25.15 1.07 -12.03
N PRO A 268 26.05 0.14 -11.66
CA PRO A 268 25.84 -0.71 -10.49
C PRO A 268 25.49 0.11 -9.24
N ASP A 269 24.68 -0.48 -8.37
CA ASP A 269 24.17 0.10 -7.12
C ASP A 269 23.26 1.32 -7.29
N THR A 270 22.85 1.66 -8.52
CA THR A 270 21.82 2.66 -8.76
C THR A 270 20.51 2.23 -8.11
N GLN A 271 19.88 3.15 -7.37
CA GLN A 271 18.57 2.95 -6.77
C GLN A 271 17.47 3.54 -7.65
N LEU A 272 16.55 2.70 -8.11
CA LEU A 272 15.41 3.08 -8.92
C LEU A 272 14.12 3.04 -8.10
N CYS A 273 13.38 4.15 -8.09
CA CYS A 273 12.17 4.29 -7.30
C CYS A 273 10.92 3.85 -8.08
N ILE A 274 10.11 2.98 -7.47
CA ILE A 274 8.77 2.64 -7.95
C ILE A 274 7.73 3.36 -7.11
N GLY A 275 6.81 4.05 -7.79
CA GLY A 275 5.60 4.58 -7.18
C GLY A 275 4.51 3.50 -7.18
N SER A 276 3.76 3.39 -6.09
CA SER A 276 2.53 2.58 -6.05
C SER A 276 1.37 3.42 -5.55
N SER A 277 0.19 3.17 -6.11
CA SER A 277 -1.05 3.81 -5.68
C SER A 277 -1.53 3.35 -4.29
N LYS A 278 -1.00 2.23 -3.79
CA LYS A 278 -1.20 1.72 -2.43
C LYS A 278 0.17 1.44 -1.78
N ASN A 279 0.16 1.16 -0.47
CA ASN A 279 1.37 0.64 0.17
C ASN A 279 1.69 -0.74 -0.42
N ILE A 280 2.97 -1.02 -0.64
CA ILE A 280 3.38 -2.37 -1.05
C ILE A 280 3.12 -3.35 0.10
N CYS A 281 2.84 -4.60 -0.22
CA CYS A 281 2.57 -5.61 0.80
C CYS A 281 3.84 -6.26 1.32
N GLY A 282 3.73 -6.97 2.45
CA GLY A 282 4.84 -7.70 3.06
C GLY A 282 5.51 -8.65 2.06
N CYS A 283 4.72 -9.45 1.34
CA CYS A 283 5.24 -10.34 0.29
C CYS A 283 5.97 -9.59 -0.82
N CYS A 284 5.45 -8.45 -1.31
CA CYS A 284 6.15 -7.65 -2.31
C CYS A 284 7.48 -7.10 -1.78
N LYS A 285 7.52 -6.65 -0.53
CA LYS A 285 8.74 -6.16 0.11
C LYS A 285 9.80 -7.26 0.17
N GLN A 286 9.45 -8.41 0.74
CA GLN A 286 10.38 -9.55 0.85
C GLN A 286 10.87 -10.01 -0.52
N TRP A 287 9.97 -10.09 -1.50
CA TRP A 287 10.34 -10.45 -2.86
C TRP A 287 11.32 -9.43 -3.46
N ILE A 288 11.06 -8.13 -3.33
CA ILE A 288 11.90 -7.06 -3.87
C ILE A 288 13.27 -7.04 -3.20
N ASP A 289 13.33 -7.21 -1.88
CA ASP A 289 14.58 -7.22 -1.12
C ASP A 289 15.47 -8.40 -1.55
N ALA A 290 14.90 -9.61 -1.62
CA ALA A 290 15.63 -10.79 -2.07
C ALA A 290 15.99 -10.74 -3.57
N PHE A 291 15.12 -10.17 -4.42
CA PHE A 291 15.43 -9.94 -5.83
C PHE A 291 16.58 -8.94 -5.98
N ASN A 292 16.60 -7.88 -5.18
CA ASN A 292 17.65 -6.87 -5.19
C ASN A 292 19.02 -7.47 -4.87
N ASP A 293 19.13 -8.50 -4.02
CA ASP A 293 20.42 -9.14 -3.71
C ASP A 293 21.09 -9.77 -4.94
N CYS A 294 20.30 -10.17 -5.94
CA CYS A 294 20.79 -10.76 -7.19
C CYS A 294 21.11 -9.73 -8.29
N MET A 295 20.71 -8.48 -8.12
CA MET A 295 20.72 -7.49 -9.20
C MET A 295 21.73 -6.37 -8.96
N THR A 296 22.25 -5.79 -10.04
CA THR A 296 23.20 -4.67 -9.96
C THR A 296 22.46 -3.37 -9.65
N VAL A 297 21.32 -3.15 -10.28
CA VAL A 297 20.43 -2.01 -10.03
C VAL A 297 19.37 -2.43 -9.02
N LYS A 298 19.19 -1.61 -7.97
CA LYS A 298 18.31 -1.90 -6.84
C LYS A 298 16.98 -1.16 -6.98
N TRP A 299 15.89 -1.84 -6.65
CA TRP A 299 14.54 -1.27 -6.65
C TRP A 299 14.17 -0.79 -5.25
N MET A 300 13.71 0.45 -5.18
CA MET A 300 13.25 1.10 -3.95
C MET A 300 11.77 1.41 -4.05
N THR A 301 11.06 1.24 -2.94
CA THR A 301 9.66 1.65 -2.79
C THR A 301 9.53 2.64 -1.65
N THR A 302 8.55 3.54 -1.74
CA THR A 302 8.42 4.64 -0.78
C THR A 302 7.62 4.26 0.47
N PHE A 303 6.74 3.26 0.39
CA PHE A 303 5.86 2.88 1.49
C PHE A 303 5.52 1.40 1.43
N HIS A 304 5.74 0.69 2.54
CA HIS A 304 5.32 -0.69 2.72
C HIS A 304 4.30 -0.83 3.85
N ASN A 305 3.59 -1.94 3.82
CA ASN A 305 2.78 -2.48 4.88
C ASN A 305 3.38 -3.85 5.21
N ASP A 306 3.58 -4.15 6.50
CA ASP A 306 4.09 -5.45 6.91
C ASP A 306 3.02 -6.56 6.75
N GLY A 307 1.75 -6.17 6.55
CA GLY A 307 0.67 -7.11 6.26
C GLY A 307 0.82 -7.85 4.91
N VAL A 308 0.51 -9.15 4.94
CA VAL A 308 0.37 -10.02 3.76
C VAL A 308 -1.03 -9.82 3.15
N TYR A 309 -1.12 -9.61 1.84
CA TYR A 309 -2.42 -9.63 1.16
C TYR A 309 -2.73 -11.03 0.62
N CYS A 310 -3.97 -11.47 0.85
CA CYS A 310 -4.46 -12.79 0.44
C CYS A 310 -4.54 -13.00 -1.08
N ASN A 311 -4.49 -11.93 -1.89
CA ASN A 311 -4.59 -12.00 -3.35
C ASN A 311 -3.22 -12.09 -4.07
N TRP A 312 -2.14 -12.26 -3.32
CA TRP A 312 -0.78 -12.31 -3.86
C TRP A 312 -0.49 -13.65 -4.55
N LYS A 313 0.31 -13.62 -5.63
CA LYS A 313 0.77 -14.81 -6.35
C LYS A 313 2.27 -14.76 -6.57
N ILE A 314 2.91 -15.93 -6.41
CA ILE A 314 4.29 -16.18 -6.79
C ILE A 314 4.46 -15.98 -8.31
N PRO A 315 5.40 -15.12 -8.75
CA PRO A 315 5.81 -15.03 -10.14
C PRO A 315 6.32 -16.35 -10.70
N ASP A 316 5.86 -16.71 -11.89
CA ASP A 316 6.36 -17.90 -12.60
C ASP A 316 7.79 -17.65 -13.14
N PRO A 317 8.82 -18.38 -12.65
CA PRO A 317 10.20 -18.22 -13.11
C PRO A 317 10.42 -18.72 -14.54
N ASP A 318 9.54 -19.57 -15.07
CA ASP A 318 9.68 -20.08 -16.45
C ASP A 318 9.17 -19.07 -17.50
N LEU A 319 8.48 -18.02 -17.04
CA LEU A 319 7.97 -16.94 -17.89
C LEU A 319 8.92 -15.74 -18.00
N VAL A 320 10.12 -15.83 -17.42
CA VAL A 320 11.16 -14.79 -17.55
C VAL A 320 12.38 -15.30 -18.31
N GLN A 321 13.20 -14.40 -18.84
CA GLN A 321 14.45 -14.82 -19.48
C GLN A 321 15.42 -15.39 -18.44
N GLN A 322 16.28 -16.30 -18.92
CA GLN A 322 17.26 -17.03 -18.11
C GLN A 322 18.15 -16.10 -17.26
N HIS A 323 18.40 -14.87 -17.71
CA HIS A 323 19.28 -13.93 -17.00
C HIS A 323 18.69 -13.37 -15.70
N ILE A 324 17.36 -13.41 -15.51
CA ILE A 324 16.71 -12.98 -14.25
C ILE A 324 16.04 -14.13 -13.50
N GLN A 325 16.00 -15.33 -14.07
CA GLN A 325 15.32 -16.49 -13.50
C GLN A 325 15.80 -16.81 -12.08
N ALA A 326 17.12 -16.79 -11.85
CA ALA A 326 17.69 -17.03 -10.52
C ALA A 326 17.23 -15.99 -9.48
N ALA A 327 17.18 -14.71 -9.87
CA ALA A 327 16.69 -13.62 -9.02
C ALA A 327 15.19 -13.77 -8.70
N VAL A 328 14.39 -14.19 -9.68
CA VAL A 328 12.96 -14.48 -9.48
C VAL A 328 12.76 -15.65 -8.52
N CYS A 329 13.50 -16.75 -8.69
CA CYS A 329 13.45 -17.89 -7.77
C CYS A 329 13.81 -17.48 -6.34
N GLN A 330 14.90 -16.72 -6.16
CA GLN A 330 15.29 -16.23 -4.84
C GLN A 330 14.22 -15.31 -4.21
N GLY A 331 13.62 -14.42 -4.98
CA GLY A 331 12.48 -13.62 -4.53
C GLY A 331 11.29 -14.49 -4.11
N ASN A 332 11.00 -15.54 -4.88
CA ASN A 332 9.90 -16.47 -4.57
C ASN A 332 10.15 -17.23 -3.27
N ASP A 333 11.36 -17.77 -3.09
CA ASP A 333 11.74 -18.53 -1.89
C ASP A 333 11.66 -17.66 -0.63
N ALA A 334 12.11 -16.40 -0.71
CA ALA A 334 12.01 -15.44 0.40
C ALA A 334 10.57 -15.18 0.84
N VAL A 335 9.62 -15.09 -0.11
CA VAL A 335 8.21 -14.92 0.23
C VAL A 335 7.63 -16.18 0.87
N VAL A 336 7.95 -17.37 0.35
CA VAL A 336 7.48 -18.64 0.92
C VAL A 336 7.94 -18.76 2.37
N GLU A 337 9.21 -18.47 2.63
CA GLU A 337 9.76 -18.52 3.99
C GLU A 337 9.12 -17.47 4.91
N HIS A 338 8.91 -16.24 4.42
CA HIS A 338 8.24 -15.20 5.20
C HIS A 338 6.79 -15.57 5.57
N VAL A 339 6.04 -16.15 4.65
CA VAL A 339 4.67 -16.62 4.92
C VAL A 339 4.68 -17.76 5.93
N LYS A 340 5.62 -18.71 5.80
CA LYS A 340 5.77 -19.82 6.73
C LYS A 340 6.08 -19.33 8.15
N GLN A 341 7.03 -18.42 8.31
CA GLN A 341 7.38 -17.82 9.60
C GLN A 341 6.17 -17.11 10.24
N GLY A 342 5.43 -16.30 9.47
CA GLY A 342 4.24 -15.63 9.98
C GLY A 342 3.14 -16.60 10.42
N MET A 343 3.00 -17.75 9.76
CA MET A 343 2.07 -18.80 10.22
C MET A 343 2.55 -19.50 11.49
N GLU A 344 3.85 -19.80 11.59
CA GLU A 344 4.45 -20.40 12.78
C GLU A 344 4.31 -19.49 14.01
N GLU A 345 4.52 -18.18 13.86
CA GLU A 345 4.31 -17.19 14.94
C GLU A 345 2.87 -17.17 15.46
N VAL A 346 1.88 -17.21 14.55
CA VAL A 346 0.47 -17.29 14.93
C VAL A 346 0.17 -18.58 15.68
N PHE A 347 0.66 -19.71 15.18
CA PHE A 347 0.43 -20.99 15.87
C PHE A 347 1.14 -21.09 17.22
N LEU A 348 2.32 -20.51 17.38
CA LEU A 348 3.02 -20.45 18.67
C LEU A 348 2.23 -19.62 19.68
N MET A 349 1.73 -18.45 19.29
CA MET A 349 0.92 -17.59 20.17
C MET A 349 -0.33 -18.32 20.66
N GLU A 350 -1.02 -19.04 19.76
CA GLU A 350 -2.20 -19.83 20.12
C GLU A 350 -1.82 -21.03 20.99
N LEU A 351 -0.72 -21.72 20.69
CA LEU A 351 -0.23 -22.85 21.47
C LEU A 351 0.07 -22.44 22.92
N ASP A 352 0.69 -21.28 23.14
CA ASP A 352 0.96 -20.75 24.49
C ASP A 352 -0.35 -20.52 25.26
N CYS A 353 -1.35 -19.90 24.62
CA CYS A 353 -2.69 -19.71 25.20
C CYS A 353 -3.39 -21.03 25.52
N VAL A 354 -3.29 -22.04 24.65
CA VAL A 354 -3.84 -23.38 24.88
C VAL A 354 -3.14 -24.06 26.05
N TRP A 355 -1.81 -23.93 26.13
CA TRP A 355 -1.00 -24.56 27.16
C TRP A 355 -1.37 -24.04 28.56
N GLU A 356 -1.44 -22.71 28.71
CA GLU A 356 -1.88 -22.06 29.96
C GLU A 356 -3.28 -22.52 30.38
N ARG A 357 -4.20 -22.77 29.44
CA ARG A 357 -5.57 -23.22 29.77
C ARG A 357 -5.68 -24.69 30.13
N LEU A 358 -4.83 -25.55 29.56
CA LEU A 358 -4.94 -27.01 29.71
C LEU A 358 -4.11 -27.55 30.87
N PHE A 359 -3.04 -26.86 31.28
CA PHE A 359 -2.03 -27.41 32.18
C PHE A 359 -1.70 -26.54 33.41
N ASP A 360 -2.24 -25.32 33.50
CA ASP A 360 -2.29 -24.53 34.74
C ASP A 360 -3.72 -24.58 35.35
#